data_AF-A0A099W1L9-F1
#
_entry.id   AF-A0A099W1L9-F1
#
_cell.length_a   1.000
_cell.length_b   1.000
_cell.length_c   1.000
_cell.angle_alpha   90.00
_cell.angle_beta   90.00
_cell.angle_gamma   90.00
#
_symmetry.space_group_name_H-M   'P 1'
#
loop_
_entity.id
_entity.type
_entity.pdbx_description
1 polymer ?
#
loop_
_entity_poly.entity_id
_entity_poly.type
_entity_poly.pdbx_seq_one_letter_code
_entity_poly.pdbx_strand_id
1 'polypeptide(L)'
;MQQVGWIFRHNLKSLTQSKAKLLMIIGLPILSILIYFLSYGAQSDTSGLKIGLVNQDQGVYTTQLVDWMKDANTQATSVSLKDGNEKLTSGSLDALVILGKGSEKSIAVLDPQHITVKSIQGDTVNNAVKSAVNASLTNMMTMIKASNDGGQSFSKYAKTFDTSKITITQKTTSNQQDVVLMMSMQILGFLCMMLLYAAGNLGELILQEKEDGTFYRLMSTPLSSKVYLLGNALFSLAVVVTEIVICLVAMRFAFGIDPGVSYFALFGILFIFAVMAVLLSLALGFTATSRKSVSGLQMILFTLTSLLSGALIPVAIMPNFMQKLAEFMPQYWVMDAITTLQQNGNLASISLNIAILLGYALLFFCIASYKFTKNARVNSFV
;
A
#
# COMPACT_ATOMS: atom_id res chain seq x y z
N MET A 1 12.13 2.81 37.18
CA MET A 1 12.96 3.01 35.97
C MET A 1 13.91 1.84 35.70
N GLN A 2 14.81 1.47 36.62
CA GLN A 2 15.80 0.40 36.38
C GLN A 2 15.18 -0.97 36.03
N GLN A 3 14.09 -1.35 36.70
CA GLN A 3 13.37 -2.61 36.43
C GLN A 3 12.74 -2.65 35.03
N VAL A 4 12.19 -1.53 34.54
CA VAL A 4 11.64 -1.40 33.17
C VAL A 4 12.75 -1.62 32.14
N GLY A 5 13.91 -0.99 32.35
CA GLY A 5 15.07 -1.15 31.47
C GLY A 5 15.61 -2.57 31.41
N TRP A 6 15.54 -3.32 32.52
CA TRP A 6 15.93 -4.72 32.55
C TRP A 6 15.01 -5.61 31.70
N ILE A 7 13.69 -5.44 31.85
CA ILE A 7 12.69 -6.16 31.03
C ILE A 7 12.88 -5.84 29.54
N PHE A 8 13.10 -4.58 29.21
CA PHE A 8 13.34 -4.16 27.85
C PHE A 8 14.58 -4.84 27.25
N ARG A 9 15.71 -4.82 27.98
CA ARG A 9 16.96 -5.47 27.55
C ARG A 9 16.79 -6.98 27.39
N HIS A 10 16.06 -7.62 28.30
CA HIS A 10 15.77 -9.05 28.23
C HIS A 10 15.00 -9.40 26.95
N ASN A 11 13.91 -8.68 26.69
CA ASN A 11 13.10 -8.88 25.48
C ASN A 11 13.87 -8.58 24.20
N LEU A 12 14.70 -7.52 24.19
CA LEU A 12 15.57 -7.20 23.06
C LEU A 12 16.57 -8.32 22.78
N LYS A 13 17.18 -8.90 23.82
CA LYS A 13 18.08 -10.04 23.68
C LYS A 13 17.35 -11.27 23.13
N SER A 14 16.15 -11.58 23.66
CA SER A 14 15.31 -12.67 23.16
C SER A 14 14.94 -12.49 21.68
N LEU A 15 14.65 -11.25 21.27
CA LEU A 15 14.33 -10.93 19.89
C LEU A 15 15.53 -11.12 18.95
N THR A 16 16.68 -10.55 19.32
CA THR A 16 17.91 -10.63 18.51
C THR A 16 18.48 -12.04 18.39
N GLN A 17 18.22 -12.90 19.37
CA GLN A 17 18.63 -14.32 19.33
C GLN A 17 17.77 -15.17 18.39
N SER A 18 16.53 -14.76 18.11
CA SER A 18 15.65 -15.49 17.19
C SER A 18 15.72 -14.89 15.79
N LYS A 19 16.53 -15.51 14.91
CA LYS A 19 16.64 -15.12 13.49
C LYS A 19 15.28 -15.05 12.79
N ALA A 20 14.36 -15.96 13.15
CA ALA A 20 13.01 -15.99 12.60
C ALA A 20 12.18 -14.75 12.99
N LYS A 21 12.18 -14.35 14.26
CA LYS A 21 11.45 -13.14 14.71
C LYS A 21 12.04 -11.87 14.10
N LEU A 22 13.36 -11.81 13.99
CA LEU A 22 14.08 -10.70 13.39
C LEU A 22 13.78 -10.57 11.89
N LEU A 23 13.78 -11.70 11.18
CA LEU A 23 13.39 -11.76 9.76
C LEU A 23 11.92 -11.40 9.58
N MET A 24 11.01 -11.83 10.46
CA MET A 24 9.61 -11.41 10.38
C MET A 24 9.42 -9.91 10.59
N ILE A 25 10.10 -9.28 11.56
CA ILE A 25 9.91 -7.83 11.81
C ILE A 25 10.54 -6.96 10.73
N ILE A 26 11.74 -7.31 10.26
CA ILE A 26 12.46 -6.48 9.28
C ILE A 26 12.12 -6.88 7.84
N GLY A 27 12.08 -8.19 7.58
CA GLY A 27 11.92 -8.74 6.25
C GLY A 27 10.50 -8.62 5.72
N LEU A 28 9.47 -8.73 6.57
CA LEU A 28 8.08 -8.70 6.13
C LEU A 28 7.69 -7.32 5.53
N PRO A 29 7.98 -6.17 6.17
CA PRO A 29 7.71 -4.85 5.56
C PRO A 29 8.50 -4.60 4.28
N ILE A 30 9.75 -5.06 4.21
CA ILE A 30 10.56 -4.93 2.99
C ILE A 30 10.00 -5.80 1.88
N LEU A 31 9.55 -7.02 2.22
CA LEU A 31 8.92 -7.93 1.28
C LEU A 31 7.61 -7.34 0.74
N SER A 32 6.80 -6.69 1.56
CA SER A 32 5.57 -6.06 1.09
C SER A 32 5.85 -4.89 0.15
N ILE A 33 6.82 -4.03 0.47
CA ILE A 33 7.26 -2.97 -0.44
C ILE A 33 7.73 -3.60 -1.76
N LEU A 34 8.53 -4.66 -1.70
CA LEU A 34 9.05 -5.33 -2.89
C LEU A 34 7.93 -5.94 -3.73
N ILE A 35 6.94 -6.58 -3.12
CA ILE A 35 5.78 -7.15 -3.83
C ILE A 35 5.00 -6.05 -4.55
N TYR A 36 4.65 -4.96 -3.85
CA TYR A 36 3.90 -3.87 -4.48
C TYR A 36 4.74 -3.13 -5.52
N PHE A 37 6.01 -2.87 -5.23
CA PHE A 37 6.94 -2.24 -6.17
C PHE A 37 7.08 -3.04 -7.47
N LEU A 38 7.26 -4.36 -7.37
CA LEU A 38 7.30 -5.23 -8.54
C LEU A 38 5.93 -5.32 -9.23
N SER A 39 4.83 -5.38 -8.47
CA SER A 39 3.49 -5.45 -9.06
C SER A 39 3.13 -4.22 -9.87
N TYR A 40 3.52 -3.03 -9.40
CA TYR A 40 3.29 -1.77 -10.10
C TYR A 40 4.34 -1.52 -11.19
N GLY A 41 5.60 -1.94 -10.98
CA GLY A 41 6.65 -1.89 -12.00
C GLY A 41 6.33 -2.78 -13.20
N ALA A 42 5.86 -4.01 -12.96
CA ALA A 42 5.47 -4.97 -14.00
C ALA A 42 4.24 -4.52 -14.81
N GLN A 43 3.42 -3.61 -14.29
CA GLN A 43 2.30 -3.02 -15.04
C GLN A 43 2.75 -2.14 -16.21
N SER A 44 4.01 -1.72 -16.26
CA SER A 44 4.54 -0.88 -17.35
C SER A 44 5.33 -1.64 -18.41
N ASP A 45 5.71 -2.88 -18.15
CA ASP A 45 6.51 -3.67 -19.09
C ASP A 45 5.62 -4.49 -20.02
N THR A 46 5.57 -4.08 -21.29
CA THR A 46 4.83 -4.79 -22.33
C THR A 46 5.72 -5.64 -23.24
N SER A 47 7.04 -5.67 -23.00
CA SER A 47 8.04 -6.29 -23.89
C SER A 47 7.81 -7.78 -24.14
N GLY A 48 7.15 -8.47 -23.20
CA GLY A 48 6.79 -9.89 -23.32
C GLY A 48 5.43 -10.17 -23.97
N LEU A 49 4.60 -9.15 -24.21
CA LEU A 49 3.22 -9.31 -24.67
C LEU A 49 3.12 -9.22 -26.19
N LYS A 50 2.38 -10.15 -26.80
CA LYS A 50 2.03 -10.13 -28.23
C LYS A 50 0.84 -9.19 -28.45
N ILE A 51 1.14 -7.98 -28.90
CA ILE A 51 0.12 -6.93 -29.09
C ILE A 51 -0.26 -6.81 -30.57
N GLY A 52 -1.55 -6.91 -30.87
CA GLY A 52 -2.09 -6.55 -32.17
C GLY A 52 -2.44 -5.06 -32.23
N LEU A 53 -1.96 -4.36 -33.26
CA LEU A 53 -2.26 -2.94 -33.50
C LEU A 53 -3.19 -2.81 -34.71
N VAL A 54 -4.41 -2.31 -34.50
CA VAL A 54 -5.39 -2.06 -35.56
C VAL A 54 -5.51 -0.55 -35.78
N ASN A 55 -5.04 -0.08 -36.93
CA ASN A 55 -5.20 1.32 -37.33
C ASN A 55 -6.31 1.47 -38.38
N GLN A 56 -7.46 2.04 -37.99
CA GLN A 56 -8.57 2.32 -38.92
C GLN A 56 -8.59 3.76 -39.44
N ASP A 57 -7.69 4.61 -38.96
CA ASP A 57 -7.63 6.03 -39.27
C ASP A 57 -6.19 6.35 -39.70
N GLN A 58 -5.91 6.41 -41.00
CA GLN A 58 -4.54 6.55 -41.53
C GLN A 58 -4.04 8.00 -41.48
N GLY A 59 -4.05 8.60 -40.30
CA GLY A 59 -3.53 9.93 -40.03
C GLY A 59 -2.05 9.94 -39.61
N VAL A 60 -1.50 11.14 -39.43
CA VAL A 60 -0.10 11.36 -39.05
C VAL A 60 0.13 10.95 -37.60
N TYR A 61 -0.79 11.28 -36.69
CA TYR A 61 -0.69 10.95 -35.26
C TYR A 61 -0.88 9.45 -35.03
N THR A 62 -1.91 8.86 -35.63
CA THR A 62 -2.19 7.43 -35.45
C THR A 62 -1.12 6.53 -36.04
N THR A 63 -0.49 6.92 -37.17
CA THR A 63 0.61 6.16 -37.77
C THR A 63 1.86 6.25 -36.90
N GLN A 64 2.21 7.45 -36.42
CA GLN A 64 3.34 7.61 -35.49
C GLN A 64 3.14 6.84 -34.18
N LEU A 65 1.90 6.79 -33.66
CA LEU A 65 1.58 6.03 -32.46
C LEU A 65 1.83 4.53 -32.66
N VAL A 66 1.45 3.99 -33.82
CA VAL A 66 1.70 2.59 -34.17
C VAL A 66 3.19 2.29 -34.25
N ASP A 67 3.97 3.20 -34.82
CA ASP A 67 5.42 3.03 -34.95
C ASP A 67 6.11 3.07 -33.58
N TRP A 68 5.77 4.04 -32.72
CA TRP A 68 6.28 4.08 -31.34
C TRP A 68 5.89 2.84 -30.51
N MET A 69 4.70 2.29 -30.72
CA MET A 69 4.27 1.06 -30.05
C MET A 69 5.06 -0.17 -30.53
N LYS A 70 5.49 -0.21 -31.80
CA LYS A 70 6.37 -1.27 -32.33
C LYS A 70 7.80 -1.13 -31.83
N ASP A 71 8.29 0.10 -31.71
CA ASP A 71 9.63 0.37 -31.19
C ASP A 71 9.71 0.04 -29.69
N ALA A 72 8.65 0.33 -28.93
CA ALA A 72 8.57 0.02 -27.51
C ALA A 72 8.33 -1.48 -27.23
N ASN A 73 7.71 -2.21 -28.16
CA ASN A 73 7.44 -3.64 -28.02
C ASN A 73 7.71 -4.39 -29.33
N THR A 74 8.79 -5.16 -29.35
CA THR A 74 9.24 -5.94 -30.51
C THR A 74 8.28 -7.04 -30.95
N GLN A 75 7.31 -7.40 -30.12
CA GLN A 75 6.26 -8.38 -30.44
C GLN A 75 4.95 -7.73 -30.90
N ALA A 76 4.89 -6.39 -31.03
CA ALA A 76 3.72 -5.71 -31.55
C ALA A 76 3.61 -5.83 -33.07
N THR A 77 2.44 -6.26 -33.57
CA THR A 77 2.20 -6.48 -35.01
C THR A 77 0.98 -5.72 -35.51
N SER A 78 1.06 -5.13 -36.69
CA SER A 78 -0.09 -4.48 -37.33
C SER A 78 -1.02 -5.55 -37.91
N VAL A 79 -2.29 -5.53 -37.51
CA VAL A 79 -3.32 -6.50 -37.94
C VAL A 79 -4.59 -5.79 -38.37
N SER A 80 -5.37 -6.43 -39.25
CA SER A 80 -6.72 -5.94 -39.57
C SER A 80 -7.68 -6.19 -38.40
N LEU A 81 -8.79 -5.45 -38.30
CA LEU A 81 -9.74 -5.64 -37.18
C LEU A 81 -10.28 -7.09 -37.12
N LYS A 82 -10.57 -7.69 -38.28
CA LYS A 82 -11.09 -9.05 -38.38
C LYS A 82 -10.05 -10.08 -37.94
N ASP A 83 -8.85 -10.01 -38.50
CA ASP A 83 -7.72 -10.89 -38.17
C ASP A 83 -7.25 -10.70 -36.72
N GLY A 84 -7.26 -9.47 -36.21
CA GLY A 84 -6.91 -9.15 -34.83
C GLY A 84 -7.87 -9.74 -33.81
N ASN A 85 -9.18 -9.71 -34.07
CA ASN A 85 -10.16 -10.36 -33.18
C ASN A 85 -10.06 -11.89 -33.22
N GLU A 86 -9.82 -12.48 -34.40
CA GLU A 86 -9.62 -13.92 -34.54
C GLU A 86 -8.35 -14.40 -33.81
N LYS A 87 -7.22 -13.67 -33.97
CA LYS A 87 -5.96 -13.96 -33.29
C LYS A 87 -5.99 -13.72 -31.78
N LEU A 88 -6.79 -12.74 -31.34
CA LEU A 88 -7.05 -12.54 -29.91
C LEU A 88 -7.82 -13.75 -29.35
N THR A 89 -8.88 -14.18 -30.03
CA THR A 89 -9.72 -15.31 -29.60
C THR A 89 -8.98 -16.66 -29.64
N SER A 90 -8.06 -16.84 -30.57
CA SER A 90 -7.22 -18.06 -30.65
C SER A 90 -6.05 -18.08 -29.67
N GLY A 91 -5.85 -17.02 -28.86
CA GLY A 91 -4.72 -16.91 -27.93
C GLY A 91 -3.36 -16.64 -28.58
N SER A 92 -3.34 -16.27 -29.87
CA SER A 92 -2.13 -15.89 -30.59
C SER A 92 -1.65 -14.47 -30.28
N LEU A 93 -2.58 -13.61 -29.82
CA LEU A 93 -2.31 -12.27 -29.30
C LEU A 93 -2.78 -12.18 -27.84
N ASP A 94 -2.01 -11.50 -27.01
CA ASP A 94 -2.35 -11.25 -25.60
C ASP A 94 -3.26 -10.02 -25.45
N ALA A 95 -3.13 -9.05 -26.35
CA ALA A 95 -3.94 -7.84 -26.39
C ALA A 95 -4.12 -7.29 -27.81
N LEU A 96 -5.18 -6.50 -27.99
CA LEU A 96 -5.52 -5.82 -29.24
C LEU A 96 -5.80 -4.34 -28.95
N VAL A 97 -5.00 -3.46 -29.54
CA VAL A 97 -5.20 -2.00 -29.52
C VAL A 97 -5.90 -1.59 -30.80
N ILE A 98 -7.03 -0.92 -30.68
CA ILE A 98 -7.88 -0.49 -31.79
C ILE A 98 -7.91 1.03 -31.80
N LEU A 99 -7.35 1.63 -32.85
CA LEU A 99 -7.49 3.05 -33.18
C LEU A 99 -8.69 3.18 -34.12
N GLY A 100 -9.83 3.59 -33.58
CA GLY A 100 -11.07 3.76 -34.33
C GLY A 100 -11.04 4.96 -35.27
N LYS A 101 -12.00 5.04 -36.20
CA LYS A 101 -12.17 6.21 -37.07
C LYS A 101 -12.41 7.47 -36.23
N GLY A 102 -11.64 8.54 -36.47
CA GLY A 102 -11.70 9.79 -35.70
C GLY A 102 -10.62 9.91 -34.63
N SER A 103 -9.81 8.87 -34.43
CA SER A 103 -8.66 8.90 -33.50
C SER A 103 -7.66 10.01 -33.84
N GLU A 104 -7.46 10.30 -35.13
CA GLU A 104 -6.55 11.36 -35.56
C GLU A 104 -7.01 12.74 -35.05
N LYS A 105 -8.30 13.03 -35.20
CA LYS A 105 -8.90 14.31 -34.80
C LYS A 105 -8.97 14.43 -33.28
N SER A 106 -9.25 13.33 -32.58
CA SER A 106 -9.39 13.32 -31.13
C SER A 106 -8.02 13.49 -30.44
N ILE A 107 -6.95 12.90 -30.99
CA ILE A 107 -5.57 13.15 -30.54
C ILE A 107 -5.16 14.60 -30.79
N ALA A 108 -5.53 15.18 -31.94
CA ALA A 108 -5.19 16.57 -32.28
C ALA A 108 -5.83 17.60 -31.33
N VAL A 109 -7.01 17.30 -30.78
CA VAL A 109 -7.73 18.15 -29.80
C VAL A 109 -7.33 17.80 -28.35
N LEU A 110 -6.36 16.90 -28.16
CA LEU A 110 -5.85 16.46 -26.85
C LEU A 110 -6.89 15.68 -26.01
N ASP A 111 -7.85 15.03 -26.68
CA ASP A 111 -8.92 14.25 -26.04
C ASP A 111 -9.13 12.91 -26.77
N PRO A 112 -8.27 11.89 -26.55
CA PRO A 112 -8.22 10.67 -27.34
C PRO A 112 -9.34 9.66 -26.99
N GLN A 113 -10.60 9.97 -27.32
CA GLN A 113 -11.78 9.14 -26.98
C GLN A 113 -11.98 7.88 -27.84
N HIS A 114 -11.21 7.70 -28.92
CA HIS A 114 -11.45 6.65 -29.94
C HIS A 114 -10.45 5.49 -29.91
N ILE A 115 -9.70 5.35 -28.81
CA ILE A 115 -8.68 4.32 -28.64
C ILE A 115 -9.19 3.27 -27.64
N THR A 116 -9.28 2.02 -28.10
CA THR A 116 -9.80 0.90 -27.28
C THR A 116 -8.76 -0.21 -27.16
N VAL A 117 -8.58 -0.75 -25.95
CA VAL A 117 -7.71 -1.91 -25.69
C VAL A 117 -8.57 -3.10 -25.26
N LYS A 118 -8.43 -4.23 -25.95
CA LYS A 118 -9.09 -5.50 -25.63
C LYS A 118 -8.05 -6.55 -25.27
N SER A 119 -8.30 -7.33 -24.22
CA SER A 119 -7.49 -8.50 -23.84
C SER A 119 -8.39 -9.59 -23.30
N ILE A 120 -8.02 -10.85 -23.56
CA ILE A 120 -8.70 -12.04 -23.01
C ILE A 120 -8.08 -12.47 -21.67
N GLN A 121 -6.80 -12.14 -21.44
CA GLN A 121 -6.04 -12.52 -20.23
C GLN A 121 -6.40 -11.70 -18.98
N GLY A 122 -7.47 -10.89 -19.02
CA GLY A 122 -7.99 -10.13 -17.89
C GLY A 122 -7.41 -8.71 -17.76
N ASP A 123 -7.76 -8.06 -16.65
CA ASP A 123 -7.53 -6.61 -16.45
C ASP A 123 -6.04 -6.22 -16.35
N THR A 124 -5.16 -7.13 -15.91
CA THR A 124 -3.73 -6.86 -15.78
C THR A 124 -3.07 -6.56 -17.12
N VAL A 125 -3.32 -7.40 -18.13
CA VAL A 125 -2.79 -7.22 -19.49
C VAL A 125 -3.44 -6.01 -20.16
N ASN A 126 -4.75 -5.82 -19.94
CA ASN A 126 -5.46 -4.66 -20.46
C ASN A 126 -4.88 -3.35 -19.90
N ASN A 127 -4.64 -3.27 -18.60
CA ASN A 127 -4.09 -2.09 -17.94
C ASN A 127 -2.63 -1.84 -18.33
N ALA A 128 -1.81 -2.88 -18.50
CA ALA A 128 -0.44 -2.72 -18.94
C ALA A 128 -0.35 -2.14 -20.35
N VAL A 129 -1.16 -2.68 -21.28
CA VAL A 129 -1.21 -2.19 -22.66
C VAL A 129 -1.85 -0.80 -22.74
N LYS A 130 -2.91 -0.52 -21.96
CA LYS A 130 -3.46 0.84 -21.82
C LYS A 130 -2.43 1.83 -21.28
N SER A 131 -1.65 1.45 -20.29
CA SER A 131 -0.59 2.29 -19.71
C SER A 131 0.48 2.62 -20.75
N ALA A 132 0.95 1.62 -21.51
CA ALA A 132 1.90 1.83 -22.60
C ALA A 132 1.35 2.75 -23.71
N VAL A 133 0.10 2.53 -24.12
CA VAL A 133 -0.61 3.40 -25.09
C VAL A 133 -0.74 4.82 -24.55
N ASN A 134 -1.14 4.98 -23.29
CA ASN A 134 -1.28 6.28 -22.64
C ASN A 134 0.07 7.02 -22.49
N ALA A 135 1.17 6.31 -22.23
CA ALA A 135 2.51 6.89 -22.18
C ALA A 135 2.91 7.47 -23.54
N SER A 136 2.71 6.70 -24.62
CA SER A 136 2.96 7.16 -25.99
C SER A 136 2.06 8.33 -26.39
N LEU A 137 0.77 8.28 -26.05
CA LEU A 137 -0.17 9.38 -26.26
C LEU A 137 0.23 10.64 -25.48
N THR A 138 0.68 10.49 -24.24
CA THR A 138 1.13 11.62 -23.41
C THR A 138 2.33 12.30 -24.07
N ASN A 139 3.33 11.54 -24.51
CA ASN A 139 4.47 12.07 -25.26
C ASN A 139 4.00 12.83 -26.52
N MET A 140 3.06 12.26 -27.27
CA MET A 140 2.48 12.89 -28.45
C MET A 140 1.79 14.22 -28.12
N MET A 141 0.89 14.21 -27.14
CA MET A 141 0.13 15.38 -26.70
C MET A 141 1.03 16.48 -26.14
N THR A 142 2.11 16.13 -25.44
CA THR A 142 3.11 17.10 -24.98
C THR A 142 3.84 17.76 -26.15
N MET A 143 4.21 16.99 -27.18
CA MET A 143 4.82 17.56 -28.40
C MET A 143 3.85 18.49 -29.14
N ILE A 144 2.58 18.12 -29.23
CA ILE A 144 1.52 18.96 -29.83
C ILE A 144 1.32 20.25 -29.02
N LYS A 145 1.30 20.16 -27.67
CA LYS A 145 1.21 21.35 -26.82
C LYS A 145 2.45 22.25 -26.93
N ALA A 146 3.64 21.65 -27.02
CA ALA A 146 4.91 22.39 -27.12
C ALA A 146 5.09 23.09 -28.48
N SER A 147 4.44 22.60 -29.54
CA SER A 147 4.59 23.18 -30.88
C SER A 147 3.86 24.52 -31.07
N ASN A 148 2.90 24.86 -30.18
CA ASN A 148 2.13 26.12 -30.15
C ASN A 148 1.51 26.55 -31.50
N ASP A 149 1.40 25.62 -32.45
CA ASP A 149 0.98 25.82 -33.84
C ASP A 149 -0.20 24.90 -34.24
N GLY A 150 -0.85 24.29 -33.24
CA GLY A 150 -1.92 23.32 -33.46
C GLY A 150 -1.45 21.98 -34.03
N GLY A 151 -0.16 21.65 -33.91
CA GLY A 151 0.41 20.34 -34.26
C GLY A 151 0.98 20.24 -35.68
N GLN A 152 1.07 21.34 -36.44
CA GLN A 152 1.63 21.30 -37.80
C GLN A 152 3.11 20.92 -37.83
N SER A 153 3.88 21.34 -36.82
CA SER A 153 5.29 20.99 -36.66
C SER A 153 5.52 19.62 -36.00
N PHE A 154 4.45 18.88 -35.65
CA PHE A 154 4.55 17.59 -34.96
C PHE A 154 5.44 16.60 -35.71
N SER A 155 5.30 16.49 -37.03
CA SER A 155 6.09 15.58 -37.87
C SER A 155 7.61 15.86 -37.81
N LYS A 156 8.00 17.14 -37.63
CA LYS A 156 9.40 17.54 -37.46
C LYS A 156 9.92 17.18 -36.07
N TYR A 157 9.11 17.38 -35.04
CA TYR A 157 9.45 17.01 -33.66
C TYR A 157 9.51 15.49 -33.47
N ALA A 158 8.58 14.74 -34.05
CA ALA A 158 8.56 13.27 -34.02
C ALA A 158 9.82 12.67 -34.68
N LYS A 159 10.18 13.13 -35.89
CA LYS A 159 11.43 12.70 -36.54
C LYS A 159 12.68 13.04 -35.74
N THR A 160 12.69 14.22 -35.11
CA THR A 160 13.82 14.62 -34.25
C THR A 160 13.89 13.73 -33.01
N PHE A 161 12.76 13.41 -32.39
CA PHE A 161 12.66 12.50 -31.24
C PHE A 161 13.17 11.09 -31.58
N ASP A 162 12.74 10.53 -32.72
CA ASP A 162 13.18 9.21 -33.19
C ASP A 162 14.69 9.18 -33.50
N THR A 163 15.22 10.26 -34.11
CA THR A 163 16.64 10.36 -34.51
C THR A 163 17.58 10.62 -33.33
N SER A 164 17.14 11.43 -32.37
CA SER A 164 17.99 11.88 -31.26
C SER A 164 18.06 10.88 -30.11
N LYS A 165 17.19 9.85 -30.10
CA LYS A 165 17.05 8.88 -28.98
C LYS A 165 17.10 9.57 -27.62
N ILE A 166 16.55 10.78 -27.53
CA ILE A 166 16.47 11.49 -26.27
C ILE A 166 15.56 10.63 -25.41
N THR A 167 16.13 9.98 -24.40
CA THR A 167 15.34 9.39 -23.32
C THR A 167 14.69 10.56 -22.62
N ILE A 168 13.49 10.95 -23.08
CA ILE A 168 12.66 11.86 -22.31
C ILE A 168 12.25 11.07 -21.09
N THR A 169 13.03 11.21 -20.02
CA THR A 169 12.61 10.84 -18.67
C THR A 169 11.52 11.84 -18.29
N GLN A 170 10.31 11.57 -18.77
CA GLN A 170 9.10 12.25 -18.37
C GLN A 170 8.92 12.03 -16.87
N LYS A 171 9.13 13.07 -16.05
CA LYS A 171 8.42 13.20 -14.78
C LYS A 171 7.05 13.83 -15.10
N THR A 172 6.14 13.04 -15.68
CA THR A 172 4.75 13.47 -15.85
C THR A 172 4.06 13.36 -14.49
N THR A 173 3.75 14.51 -13.89
CA THR A 173 3.13 14.65 -12.56
C THR A 173 1.70 14.12 -12.44
N SER A 174 1.06 13.64 -13.52
CA SER A 174 -0.38 13.33 -13.53
C SER A 174 -0.75 11.88 -13.86
N ASN A 175 0.20 10.94 -13.94
CA ASN A 175 -0.18 9.52 -14.09
C ASN A 175 0.82 8.58 -13.39
N GLN A 176 2.12 8.85 -13.48
CA GLN A 176 3.10 8.13 -12.65
C GLN A 176 2.95 8.51 -11.17
N GLN A 177 2.65 9.78 -10.88
CA GLN A 177 2.45 10.21 -9.50
C GLN A 177 1.23 9.52 -8.89
N ASP A 178 0.11 9.41 -9.61
CA ASP A 178 -1.07 8.67 -9.13
C ASP A 178 -0.78 7.20 -8.89
N VAL A 179 -0.02 6.54 -9.77
CA VAL A 179 0.43 5.16 -9.57
C VAL A 179 1.31 5.02 -8.34
N VAL A 180 2.27 5.92 -8.14
CA VAL A 180 3.15 5.94 -6.96
C VAL A 180 2.36 6.22 -5.68
N LEU A 181 1.37 7.12 -5.72
CA LEU A 181 0.49 7.42 -4.59
C LEU A 181 -0.38 6.19 -4.25
N MET A 182 -0.98 5.53 -5.24
CA MET A 182 -1.74 4.29 -5.03
C MET A 182 -0.86 3.16 -4.46
N MET A 183 0.35 3.00 -4.99
CA MET A 183 1.33 2.03 -4.49
C MET A 183 1.70 2.34 -3.04
N SER A 184 1.99 3.61 -2.72
CA SER A 184 2.31 4.03 -1.35
C SER A 184 1.16 3.76 -0.39
N MET A 185 -0.09 3.99 -0.81
CA MET A 185 -1.28 3.70 -0.02
C MET A 185 -1.42 2.21 0.29
N GLN A 186 -1.17 1.33 -0.67
CA GLN A 186 -1.21 -0.13 -0.43
C GLN A 186 -0.09 -0.60 0.49
N ILE A 187 1.13 -0.08 0.32
CA ILE A 187 2.25 -0.37 1.22
C ILE A 187 1.90 0.06 2.66
N LEU A 188 1.34 1.25 2.82
CA LEU A 188 0.98 1.81 4.13
C LEU A 188 -0.22 1.09 4.77
N GLY A 189 -1.18 0.66 3.97
CA GLY A 189 -2.29 -0.15 4.44
C GLY A 189 -1.84 -1.55 4.88
N PHE A 190 -0.95 -2.19 4.12
CA PHE A 190 -0.34 -3.44 4.54
C PHE A 190 0.52 -3.28 5.79
N LEU A 191 1.27 -2.17 5.90
CA LEU A 191 1.99 -1.82 7.12
C LEU A 191 1.04 -1.74 8.32
N CYS A 192 -0.11 -1.07 8.20
CA CYS A 192 -1.10 -1.00 9.30
C CYS A 192 -1.53 -2.38 9.79
N MET A 193 -1.76 -3.32 8.86
CA MET A 193 -2.05 -4.72 9.22
C MET A 193 -0.88 -5.32 10.02
N MET A 194 0.36 -5.15 9.55
CA MET A 194 1.54 -5.68 10.23
C MET A 194 1.73 -5.09 11.63
N LEU A 195 1.53 -3.79 11.80
CA LEU A 195 1.63 -3.14 13.12
C LEU A 195 0.65 -3.76 14.12
N LEU A 196 -0.55 -4.16 13.69
CA LEU A 196 -1.51 -4.86 14.55
C LEU A 196 -1.01 -6.26 14.95
N TYR A 197 -0.46 -7.02 14.01
CA TYR A 197 0.13 -8.34 14.31
C TYR A 197 1.35 -8.23 15.23
N ALA A 198 2.26 -7.30 14.93
CA ALA A 198 3.45 -7.05 15.72
C ALA A 198 3.08 -6.65 17.16
N ALA A 199 2.11 -5.73 17.32
CA ALA A 199 1.57 -5.36 18.62
C ALA A 199 0.86 -6.55 19.29
N GLY A 200 0.08 -7.34 18.56
CA GLY A 200 -0.70 -8.50 19.02
C GLY A 200 0.11 -9.55 19.77
N ASN A 201 1.37 -9.75 19.37
CA ASN A 201 2.32 -10.64 20.05
C ASN A 201 2.50 -10.32 21.54
N LEU A 202 2.33 -9.07 21.96
CA LEU A 202 2.39 -8.68 23.37
C LEU A 202 1.28 -9.35 24.20
N GLY A 203 0.04 -9.34 23.69
CA GLY A 203 -1.10 -9.97 24.33
C GLY A 203 -0.93 -11.48 24.44
N GLU A 204 -0.37 -12.11 23.40
CA GLU A 204 -0.03 -13.54 23.41
C GLU A 204 1.07 -13.86 24.42
N LEU A 205 2.13 -13.04 24.50
CA LEU A 205 3.24 -13.22 25.44
C LEU A 205 2.74 -13.24 26.89
N ILE A 206 1.92 -12.25 27.27
CA ILE A 206 1.36 -12.16 28.62
C ILE A 206 0.52 -13.39 28.96
N LEU A 207 -0.24 -13.90 27.98
CA LEU A 207 -1.11 -15.05 28.19
C LEU A 207 -0.33 -16.35 28.25
N GLN A 208 0.70 -16.49 27.40
CA GLN A 208 1.65 -17.60 27.46
C GLN A 208 2.31 -17.68 28.84
N GLU A 209 2.77 -16.56 29.39
CA GLU A 209 3.41 -16.57 30.71
C GLU A 209 2.45 -16.92 31.85
N LYS A 210 1.16 -16.61 31.70
CA LYS A 210 0.12 -17.05 32.64
C LYS A 210 -0.11 -18.55 32.54
N GLU A 211 -0.20 -19.10 31.33
CA GLU A 211 -0.33 -20.54 31.07
C GLU A 211 0.89 -21.31 31.59
N ASP A 212 2.11 -20.78 31.37
CA ASP A 212 3.38 -21.37 31.81
C ASP A 212 3.64 -21.16 33.32
N GLY A 213 2.74 -20.50 34.05
CA GLY A 213 2.89 -20.17 35.48
C GLY A 213 4.00 -19.16 35.81
N THR A 214 4.74 -18.69 34.81
CA THR A 214 5.87 -17.77 34.96
C THR A 214 5.41 -16.38 35.38
N PHE A 215 4.24 -15.95 34.92
CA PHE A 215 3.63 -14.69 35.34
C PHE A 215 3.43 -14.64 36.85
N TYR A 216 2.84 -15.69 37.45
CA TYR A 216 2.61 -15.75 38.90
C TYR A 216 3.92 -15.79 39.70
N ARG A 217 4.94 -16.49 39.20
CA ARG A 217 6.29 -16.49 39.79
C ARG A 217 6.97 -15.13 39.71
N LEU A 218 6.75 -14.35 38.65
CA LEU A 218 7.25 -12.97 38.56
C LEU A 218 6.53 -12.06 39.54
N MET A 219 5.22 -12.24 39.72
CA MET A 219 4.42 -11.42 40.64
C MET A 219 4.70 -11.72 42.13
N SER A 220 5.36 -12.84 42.46
CA SER A 220 5.82 -13.13 43.83
C SER A 220 7.18 -12.50 44.17
N THR A 221 7.85 -11.88 43.19
CA THR A 221 9.07 -11.08 43.40
C THR A 221 8.70 -9.62 43.78
N PRO A 222 9.63 -8.77 44.24
CA PRO A 222 9.34 -7.34 44.48
C PRO A 222 9.09 -6.52 43.20
N LEU A 223 8.84 -7.17 42.06
CA LEU A 223 8.49 -6.54 40.80
C LEU A 223 7.00 -6.17 40.78
N SER A 224 6.70 -4.88 40.65
CA SER A 224 5.32 -4.43 40.49
C SER A 224 4.73 -4.89 39.15
N SER A 225 3.51 -5.43 39.15
CA SER A 225 2.77 -5.81 37.94
C SER A 225 2.62 -4.66 36.95
N LYS A 226 2.49 -3.41 37.45
CA LYS A 226 2.42 -2.21 36.59
C LYS A 226 3.72 -1.96 35.85
N VAL A 227 4.86 -2.15 36.53
CA VAL A 227 6.21 -2.00 35.96
C VAL A 227 6.46 -3.08 34.92
N TYR A 228 6.02 -4.30 35.19
CA TYR A 228 6.11 -5.42 34.25
C TYR A 228 5.40 -5.12 32.92
N LEU A 229 4.12 -4.73 33.01
CA LEU A 229 3.29 -4.42 31.86
C LEU A 229 3.80 -3.22 31.07
N LEU A 230 4.22 -2.16 31.77
CA LEU A 230 4.77 -0.98 31.13
C LEU A 230 6.09 -1.29 30.40
N GLY A 231 6.94 -2.16 30.96
CA GLY A 231 8.17 -2.61 30.30
C GLY A 231 7.91 -3.38 29.01
N ASN A 232 6.98 -4.33 29.03
CA ASN A 232 6.62 -5.08 27.83
C ASN A 232 5.85 -4.23 26.80
N ALA A 233 4.98 -3.31 27.25
CA ALA A 233 4.28 -2.37 26.38
C ALA A 233 5.26 -1.43 25.67
N LEU A 234 6.24 -0.88 26.38
CA LEU A 234 7.29 -0.05 25.78
C LEU A 234 8.18 -0.83 24.83
N PHE A 235 8.49 -2.09 25.15
CA PHE A 235 9.22 -2.96 24.22
C PHE A 235 8.43 -3.23 22.95
N SER A 236 7.15 -3.60 23.07
CA SER A 236 6.25 -3.80 21.93
C SER A 236 6.13 -2.55 21.08
N LEU A 237 5.93 -1.38 21.71
CA LEU A 237 5.91 -0.10 21.02
C LEU A 237 7.23 0.17 20.28
N ALA A 238 8.39 -0.11 20.89
CA ALA A 238 9.68 0.06 20.23
C ALA A 238 9.84 -0.85 19.00
N VAL A 239 9.33 -2.08 19.05
CA VAL A 239 9.32 -3.00 17.92
C VAL A 239 8.46 -2.45 16.78
N VAL A 240 7.22 -2.06 17.07
CA VAL A 240 6.27 -1.52 16.08
C VAL A 240 6.77 -0.20 15.50
N VAL A 241 7.39 0.67 16.31
CA VAL A 241 8.02 1.91 15.83
C VAL A 241 9.23 1.63 14.95
N THR A 242 10.04 0.62 15.28
CA THR A 242 11.17 0.20 14.44
C THR A 242 10.66 -0.27 13.07
N GLU A 243 9.55 -1.01 13.04
CA GLU A 243 8.90 -1.46 11.81
C GLU A 243 8.43 -0.28 10.93
N ILE A 244 7.81 0.74 11.54
CA ILE A 244 7.45 1.99 10.85
C ILE A 244 8.70 2.64 10.26
N VAL A 245 9.75 2.84 11.06
CA VAL A 245 10.97 3.50 10.62
C VAL A 245 11.63 2.74 9.47
N ILE A 246 11.74 1.42 9.56
CA ILE A 246 12.29 0.58 8.49
C ILE A 246 11.49 0.75 7.21
N CYS A 247 10.15 0.69 7.29
CA CYS A 247 9.28 0.84 6.13
C CYS A 247 9.46 2.23 5.48
N LEU A 248 9.40 3.31 6.27
CA LEU A 248 9.54 4.68 5.76
C LEU A 248 10.93 4.93 5.15
N VAL A 249 11.99 4.43 5.79
CA VAL A 249 13.37 4.53 5.28
C VAL A 249 13.54 3.71 4.00
N ALA A 250 13.03 2.48 3.96
CA ALA A 250 13.09 1.64 2.77
C ALA A 250 12.35 2.26 1.60
N MET A 251 11.12 2.75 1.80
CA MET A 251 10.36 3.46 0.77
C MET A 251 11.18 4.62 0.19
N ARG A 252 11.79 5.47 1.03
CA ARG A 252 12.53 6.64 0.57
C ARG A 252 13.86 6.29 -0.10
N PHE A 253 14.70 5.50 0.57
CA PHE A 253 16.11 5.35 0.20
C PHE A 253 16.41 4.09 -0.61
N ALA A 254 15.64 3.00 -0.42
CA ALA A 254 15.85 1.76 -1.17
C ALA A 254 15.01 1.72 -2.45
N PHE A 255 13.77 2.20 -2.40
CA PHE A 255 12.83 2.10 -3.52
C PHE A 255 12.48 3.44 -4.19
N GLY A 256 12.88 4.58 -3.61
CA GLY A 256 12.62 5.90 -4.19
C GLY A 256 11.13 6.28 -4.29
N ILE A 257 10.28 5.70 -3.44
CA ILE A 257 8.84 5.89 -3.41
C ILE A 257 8.52 7.16 -2.61
N ASP A 258 8.02 8.18 -3.30
CA ASP A 258 7.51 9.40 -2.68
C ASP A 258 6.00 9.27 -2.42
N PRO A 259 5.55 9.17 -1.15
CA PRO A 259 4.14 9.03 -0.82
C PRO A 259 3.33 10.32 -1.03
N GLY A 260 3.94 11.42 -1.52
CA GLY A 260 3.26 12.71 -1.69
C GLY A 260 2.92 13.41 -0.37
N VAL A 261 3.48 12.92 0.74
CA VAL A 261 3.25 13.40 2.10
C VAL A 261 4.59 13.47 2.82
N SER A 262 4.75 14.47 3.70
CA SER A 262 5.92 14.53 4.57
C SER A 262 6.05 13.24 5.39
N TYR A 263 7.20 12.56 5.28
CA TYR A 263 7.50 11.37 6.08
C TYR A 263 7.36 11.61 7.59
N PHE A 264 7.53 12.86 8.06
CA PHE A 264 7.31 13.21 9.46
C PHE A 264 5.82 13.16 9.86
N ALA A 265 4.94 13.68 9.00
CA ALA A 265 3.50 13.61 9.22
C ALA A 265 3.01 12.15 9.19
N LEU A 266 3.54 11.38 8.23
CA LEU A 266 3.25 9.96 8.09
C LEU A 266 3.71 9.15 9.31
N PHE A 267 4.92 9.41 9.80
CA PHE A 267 5.42 8.83 11.05
C PHE A 267 4.52 9.18 12.23
N GLY A 268 4.07 10.45 12.35
CA GLY A 268 3.18 10.88 13.43
C GLY A 268 1.86 10.12 13.46
N ILE A 269 1.19 9.96 12.32
CA ILE A 269 -0.08 9.23 12.22
C ILE A 269 0.13 7.74 12.55
N LEU A 270 1.14 7.12 11.95
CA LEU A 270 1.47 5.71 12.18
C LEU A 270 1.90 5.45 13.63
N PHE A 271 2.57 6.41 14.28
CA PHE A 271 2.95 6.33 15.67
C PHE A 271 1.73 6.33 16.60
N ILE A 272 0.75 7.20 16.36
CA ILE A 272 -0.50 7.22 17.13
C ILE A 272 -1.24 5.88 16.94
N PHE A 273 -1.30 5.38 15.71
CA PHE A 273 -1.87 4.07 15.43
C PHE A 273 -1.10 2.92 16.11
N ALA A 274 0.23 2.97 16.17
CA ALA A 274 1.05 2.00 16.88
C ALA A 274 0.76 1.98 18.38
N VAL A 275 0.61 3.15 19.02
CA VAL A 275 0.20 3.25 20.43
C VAL A 275 -1.17 2.60 20.63
N MET A 276 -2.13 2.90 19.76
CA MET A 276 -3.46 2.28 19.80
C MET A 276 -3.38 0.76 19.65
N ALA A 277 -2.59 0.24 18.72
CA ALA A 277 -2.42 -1.19 18.47
C ALA A 277 -1.82 -1.92 19.68
N VAL A 278 -0.82 -1.33 20.35
CA VAL A 278 -0.24 -1.89 21.59
C VAL A 278 -1.27 -1.93 22.73
N LEU A 279 -2.09 -0.89 22.85
CA LEU A 279 -3.16 -0.84 23.86
C LEU A 279 -4.28 -1.83 23.56
N LEU A 280 -4.65 -2.03 22.29
CA LEU A 280 -5.57 -3.06 21.85
C LEU A 280 -5.05 -4.46 22.21
N SER A 281 -3.77 -4.72 21.94
CA SER A 281 -3.12 -6.00 22.28
C SER A 281 -3.13 -6.28 23.79
N LEU A 282 -2.83 -5.27 24.61
CA LEU A 282 -2.95 -5.36 26.07
C LEU A 282 -4.40 -5.65 26.50
N ALA A 283 -5.38 -4.94 25.95
CA ALA A 283 -6.78 -5.17 26.25
C ALA A 283 -7.18 -6.61 25.94
N LEU A 284 -6.83 -7.12 24.76
CA LEU A 284 -7.07 -8.52 24.36
C LEU A 284 -6.41 -9.51 25.32
N GLY A 285 -5.13 -9.32 25.66
CA GLY A 285 -4.37 -10.17 26.58
C GLY A 285 -4.93 -10.23 28.01
N PHE A 286 -5.64 -9.19 28.46
CA PHE A 286 -6.33 -9.21 29.77
C PHE A 286 -7.75 -9.75 29.70
N THR A 287 -8.43 -9.64 28.56
CA THR A 287 -9.81 -10.10 28.41
C THR A 287 -9.94 -11.58 28.12
N ALA A 288 -8.93 -12.17 27.47
CA ALA A 288 -9.04 -13.53 26.97
C ALA A 288 -8.62 -14.59 27.99
N THR A 289 -9.16 -15.78 27.79
CA THR A 289 -9.03 -16.93 28.70
C THR A 289 -7.95 -17.93 28.28
N SER A 290 -7.59 -17.99 27.00
CA SER A 290 -6.56 -18.91 26.47
C SER A 290 -5.79 -18.29 25.31
N ARG A 291 -4.50 -18.62 25.20
CA ARG A 291 -3.62 -18.21 24.11
C ARG A 291 -4.13 -18.63 22.73
N LYS A 292 -4.66 -19.85 22.60
CA LYS A 292 -5.22 -20.33 21.32
C LYS A 292 -6.42 -19.49 20.89
N SER A 293 -7.27 -19.09 21.85
CA SER A 293 -8.41 -18.22 21.56
C SER A 293 -7.95 -16.81 21.18
N VAL A 294 -6.94 -16.23 21.84
CA VAL A 294 -6.41 -14.90 21.49
C VAL A 294 -5.80 -14.89 20.11
N SER A 295 -4.87 -15.81 19.83
CA SER A 295 -4.18 -15.87 18.53
C SER A 295 -5.16 -16.05 17.38
N GLY A 296 -6.14 -16.96 17.51
CA GLY A 296 -7.21 -17.14 16.53
C GLY A 296 -8.09 -15.90 16.36
N LEU A 297 -8.51 -15.27 17.45
CA LEU A 297 -9.32 -14.04 17.41
C LEU A 297 -8.53 -12.87 16.81
N GLN A 298 -7.26 -12.68 17.17
CA GLN A 298 -6.39 -11.66 16.61
C GLN A 298 -6.21 -11.86 15.12
N MET A 299 -5.95 -13.10 14.67
CA MET A 299 -5.81 -13.41 13.25
C MET A 299 -7.06 -13.02 12.46
N ILE A 300 -8.25 -13.41 12.94
CA ILE A 300 -9.52 -13.10 12.30
C ILE A 300 -9.79 -11.59 12.35
N LEU A 301 -9.70 -10.97 13.52
CA LEU A 301 -10.00 -9.55 13.70
C LEU A 301 -9.03 -8.67 12.91
N PHE A 302 -7.72 -8.88 13.01
CA PHE A 302 -6.74 -8.03 12.33
C PHE A 302 -6.81 -8.20 10.82
N THR A 303 -7.00 -9.42 10.30
CA THR A 303 -7.19 -9.63 8.86
C THR A 303 -8.48 -8.99 8.38
N LEU A 304 -9.63 -9.34 8.98
CA LEU A 304 -10.93 -8.84 8.51
C LEU A 304 -11.01 -7.32 8.61
N THR A 305 -10.61 -6.72 9.74
CA THR A 305 -10.64 -5.26 9.88
C THR A 305 -9.68 -4.57 8.91
N SER A 306 -8.51 -5.15 8.60
CA SER A 306 -7.60 -4.58 7.59
C SER A 306 -8.16 -4.69 6.17
N LEU A 307 -8.93 -5.74 5.84
CA LEU A 307 -9.64 -5.83 4.56
C LEU A 307 -10.78 -4.82 4.45
N LEU A 308 -11.59 -4.67 5.51
CA LEU A 308 -12.77 -3.79 5.49
C LEU A 308 -12.43 -2.30 5.66
N SER A 309 -11.33 -1.97 6.31
CA SER A 309 -11.00 -0.59 6.69
C SER A 309 -10.54 0.33 5.57
N GLY A 310 -10.34 -0.17 4.35
CA GLY A 310 -9.72 0.63 3.30
C GLY A 310 -8.21 0.45 3.15
N ALA A 311 -7.57 -0.30 4.07
CA ALA A 311 -6.13 -0.49 4.09
C ALA A 311 -5.63 -1.41 2.95
N LEU A 312 -6.28 -2.55 2.75
CA LEU A 312 -5.90 -3.49 1.68
C LEU A 312 -6.76 -3.33 0.41
N ILE A 313 -8.01 -2.94 0.57
CA ILE A 313 -8.97 -2.76 -0.52
C ILE A 313 -9.39 -1.28 -0.49
N PRO A 314 -9.25 -0.51 -1.57
CA PRO A 314 -9.65 0.89 -1.58
C PRO A 314 -11.14 1.06 -1.24
N VAL A 315 -11.46 2.01 -0.34
CA VAL A 315 -12.85 2.26 0.09
C VAL A 315 -13.72 2.72 -1.08
N ALA A 316 -13.13 3.45 -2.05
CA ALA A 316 -13.84 4.00 -3.20
C ALA A 316 -14.54 2.95 -4.09
N ILE A 317 -14.06 1.71 -4.08
CA ILE A 317 -14.65 0.61 -4.87
C ILE A 317 -15.63 -0.25 -4.07
N MET A 318 -15.79 0.01 -2.77
CA MET A 318 -16.66 -0.76 -1.90
C MET A 318 -18.13 -0.32 -2.04
N PRO A 319 -19.11 -1.22 -1.87
CA PRO A 319 -20.51 -0.85 -1.73
C PRO A 319 -20.76 0.05 -0.52
N ASN A 320 -21.78 0.91 -0.57
CA ASN A 320 -22.12 1.87 0.49
C ASN A 320 -22.21 1.26 1.91
N PHE A 321 -22.69 0.01 2.02
CA PHE A 321 -22.75 -0.68 3.31
C PHE A 321 -21.36 -0.96 3.89
N MET A 322 -20.42 -1.41 3.05
CA MET A 322 -19.05 -1.69 3.46
C MET A 322 -18.26 -0.42 3.77
N GLN A 323 -18.49 0.68 3.04
CA GLN A 323 -17.88 1.97 3.34
C GLN A 323 -18.21 2.44 4.76
N LYS A 324 -19.48 2.33 5.17
CA LYS A 324 -19.90 2.66 6.54
C LYS A 324 -19.27 1.76 7.60
N LEU A 325 -19.05 0.47 7.29
CA LEU A 325 -18.34 -0.44 8.19
C LEU A 325 -16.85 -0.09 8.28
N ALA A 326 -16.25 0.38 7.18
CA ALA A 326 -14.85 0.82 7.14
C ALA A 326 -14.61 1.96 8.13
N GLU A 327 -15.50 2.96 8.17
CA GLU A 327 -15.41 4.12 9.08
C GLU A 327 -15.34 3.73 10.57
N PHE A 328 -15.84 2.55 10.95
CA PHE A 328 -15.77 2.04 12.32
C PHE A 328 -14.41 1.40 12.66
N MET A 329 -13.53 1.20 11.68
CA MET A 329 -12.22 0.58 11.89
C MET A 329 -11.15 1.67 12.07
N PRO A 330 -10.25 1.54 13.06
CA PRO A 330 -9.23 2.56 13.29
C PRO A 330 -8.26 2.72 12.11
N GLN A 331 -8.00 1.65 11.35
CA GLN A 331 -7.14 1.70 10.16
C GLN A 331 -7.73 2.61 9.07
N TYR A 332 -9.06 2.74 8.98
CA TYR A 332 -9.71 3.65 8.03
C TYR A 332 -9.25 5.08 8.26
N TRP A 333 -9.24 5.52 9.52
CA TRP A 333 -8.84 6.88 9.88
C TRP A 333 -7.36 7.16 9.59
N VAL A 334 -6.50 6.13 9.61
CA VAL A 334 -5.11 6.24 9.14
C VAL A 334 -5.07 6.46 7.63
N MET A 335 -5.76 5.60 6.86
CA MET A 335 -5.76 5.68 5.40
C MET A 335 -6.42 6.98 4.89
N ASP A 336 -7.50 7.40 5.52
CA ASP A 336 -8.18 8.66 5.24
C ASP A 336 -7.30 9.87 5.55
N ALA A 337 -6.52 9.83 6.64
CA ALA A 337 -5.57 10.90 6.97
C ALA A 337 -4.46 11.00 5.93
N ILE A 338 -3.92 9.86 5.47
CA ILE A 338 -2.88 9.83 4.44
C ILE A 338 -3.45 10.35 3.12
N THR A 339 -4.65 9.91 2.73
CA THR A 339 -5.35 10.38 1.51
C THR A 339 -5.56 11.90 1.56
N THR A 340 -6.04 12.41 2.70
CA THR A 340 -6.26 13.84 2.91
C THR A 340 -4.97 14.65 2.79
N LEU A 341 -3.86 14.14 3.33
CA LEU A 341 -2.55 14.80 3.19
C LEU A 341 -2.02 14.74 1.75
N GLN A 342 -2.25 13.63 1.03
CA GLN A 342 -1.87 13.51 -0.38
C GLN A 342 -2.60 14.52 -1.28
N GLN A 343 -3.84 14.89 -0.93
CA GLN A 343 -4.65 15.87 -1.66
C GLN A 343 -4.35 17.33 -1.28
N ASN A 344 -3.12 17.63 -0.84
CA ASN A 344 -2.68 18.94 -0.34
C ASN A 344 -3.37 19.40 0.97
N GLY A 345 -3.82 18.45 1.79
CA GLY A 345 -4.25 18.73 3.16
C GLY A 345 -3.09 19.15 4.07
N ASN A 346 -3.41 19.85 5.16
CA ASN A 346 -2.44 20.23 6.20
C ASN A 346 -2.68 19.41 7.48
N LEU A 347 -1.80 19.49 8.48
CA LEU A 347 -2.00 18.79 9.76
C LEU A 347 -3.32 19.16 10.45
N ALA A 348 -3.87 20.34 10.18
CA ALA A 348 -5.18 20.75 10.68
C ALA A 348 -6.34 19.96 10.04
N SER A 349 -6.23 19.56 8.77
CA SER A 349 -7.31 18.84 8.07
C SER A 349 -7.47 17.40 8.56
N ILE A 350 -6.42 16.82 9.16
CA ILE A 350 -6.45 15.48 9.75
C ILE A 350 -6.68 15.48 11.27
N SER A 351 -7.06 16.62 11.85
CA SER A 351 -7.29 16.75 13.29
C SER A 351 -8.38 15.80 13.81
N LEU A 352 -9.44 15.59 13.01
CA LEU A 352 -10.50 14.63 13.32
C LEU A 352 -9.97 13.19 13.36
N ASN A 353 -9.17 12.80 12.37
CA ASN A 353 -8.57 11.47 12.28
C ASN A 353 -7.67 11.20 13.49
N ILE A 354 -6.84 12.18 13.86
CA ILE A 354 -6.00 12.12 15.06
C ILE A 354 -6.86 11.97 16.33
N ALA A 355 -7.93 12.77 16.45
CA ALA A 355 -8.82 12.71 17.61
C ALA A 355 -9.51 11.34 17.74
N ILE A 356 -9.96 10.76 16.62
CA ILE A 356 -10.61 9.45 16.61
C ILE A 356 -9.60 8.34 16.96
N LEU A 357 -8.40 8.36 16.38
CA LEU A 357 -7.35 7.40 16.72
C LEU A 357 -6.95 7.47 18.19
N LEU A 358 -6.82 8.68 18.75
CA LEU A 358 -6.60 8.88 20.18
C LEU A 358 -7.81 8.42 21.01
N GLY A 359 -9.03 8.57 20.49
CA GLY A 359 -10.24 8.03 21.09
C GLY A 359 -10.20 6.49 21.20
N TYR A 360 -9.80 5.79 20.15
CA TYR A 360 -9.57 4.34 20.19
C TYR A 360 -8.46 3.95 21.17
N ALA A 361 -7.33 4.69 21.15
CA ALA A 361 -6.24 4.45 22.10
C ALA A 361 -6.73 4.58 23.55
N LEU A 362 -7.49 5.64 23.86
CA LEU A 362 -8.07 5.87 25.18
C LEU A 362 -9.09 4.79 25.55
N LEU A 363 -9.93 4.37 24.60
CA LEU A 363 -10.89 3.29 24.79
C LEU A 363 -10.20 1.98 25.18
N PHE A 364 -9.18 1.55 24.42
CA PHE A 364 -8.46 0.32 24.72
C PHE A 364 -7.62 0.42 25.99
N PHE A 365 -7.06 1.60 26.28
CA PHE A 365 -6.40 1.86 27.56
C PHE A 365 -7.35 1.69 28.74
N CYS A 366 -8.57 2.25 28.65
CA CYS A 366 -9.60 2.10 29.69
C CYS A 366 -10.00 0.64 29.88
N ILE A 367 -10.22 -0.11 28.79
CA ILE A 367 -10.55 -1.55 28.86
C ILE A 367 -9.41 -2.34 29.52
N ALA A 368 -8.16 -2.12 29.09
CA ALA A 368 -6.99 -2.78 29.64
C ALA A 368 -6.82 -2.47 31.13
N SER A 369 -6.92 -1.19 31.52
CA SER A 369 -6.78 -0.74 32.91
C SER A 369 -7.88 -1.29 33.83
N TYR A 370 -9.13 -1.29 33.36
CA TYR A 370 -10.27 -1.84 34.11
C TYR A 370 -10.11 -3.35 34.33
N LYS A 371 -9.79 -4.11 33.27
CA LYS A 371 -9.60 -5.57 33.35
C LYS A 371 -8.38 -5.94 34.18
N PHE A 372 -7.28 -5.19 34.06
CA PHE A 372 -6.11 -5.36 34.90
C PHE A 372 -6.44 -5.17 36.39
N THR A 373 -7.16 -4.10 36.74
CA THR A 373 -7.54 -3.82 38.13
C THR A 373 -8.51 -4.87 38.68
N LYS A 374 -9.46 -5.33 37.88
CA LYS A 374 -10.40 -6.40 38.27
C LYS A 374 -9.65 -7.71 38.51
N ASN A 375 -8.75 -8.10 37.61
CA ASN A 375 -7.95 -9.32 37.76
C ASN A 375 -6.95 -9.23 38.91
N ALA A 376 -6.50 -8.03 39.29
CA ALA A 376 -5.65 -7.83 40.47
C ALA A 376 -6.45 -7.87 41.80
N ARG A 377 -7.73 -7.48 41.79
CA ARG A 377 -8.63 -7.53 42.97
C ARG A 377 -9.22 -8.92 43.17
N VAL A 378 -9.52 -9.61 42.07
CA VAL A 378 -9.86 -11.03 42.08
C VAL A 378 -8.53 -11.77 42.21
N ASN A 379 -8.02 -11.84 43.44
CA ASN A 379 -7.17 -12.95 43.86
C ASN A 379 -7.95 -14.26 43.64
N SER A 380 -8.22 -14.69 42.40
CA SER A 380 -8.59 -16.07 42.09
C SER A 380 -7.30 -16.87 42.19
N PHE A 381 -6.86 -17.15 43.42
CA PHE A 381 -7.18 -18.37 44.18
C PHE A 381 -6.65 -19.58 43.42
N VAL A 382 -5.50 -20.04 43.93
CA VAL A 382 -5.02 -21.43 44.03
C VAL A 382 -5.17 -22.27 42.76
#